data_AF-A0A444ZDZ7-F1
#
_entry.id   AF-A0A444ZDZ7-F1
#
_cell.length_a   1.000
_cell.length_b   1.000
_cell.length_c   1.000
_cell.angle_alpha   90.00
_cell.angle_beta   90.00
_cell.angle_gamma   90.00
#
_symmetry.space_group_name_H-M   'P 1'
#
loop_
_entity.id
_entity.type
_entity.pdbx_description
1 polymer ?
#
loop_
_entity_poly.entity_id
_entity_poly.type
_entity_poly.pdbx_seq_one_letter_code
_entity_poly.pdbx_strand_id
1 'polypeptide(L)'
;MFIVIRRLRLPPISVGRFQNQVWTPPLHALFSTHIVADKPILVRDFVHSALYHPLHGYFSQRPRSVGVLHSSIKFNQLEGRKAYMRYLDNIYKQNDISWFTPVEIFKPWYAHAIAEAIMRTANFSVPLKIYEIGGGSGTCAKGILDYIMLNAPPKVYNSMTYTSVEISPSLAEVQRETVGEVRSHIPKFRVECRDAADRRGWGRLL
;
A
#
# COMPACT_ATOMS: atom_id res chain seq x y z
N MET A 1 3.05 3.84 4.19
CA MET A 1 2.70 4.22 2.80
C MET A 1 3.86 5.04 2.25
N PHE A 2 4.49 4.57 1.18
CA PHE A 2 5.59 5.26 0.51
C PHE A 2 5.18 5.50 -0.95
N ILE A 3 5.16 6.77 -1.37
CA ILE A 3 4.88 7.16 -2.75
C ILE A 3 6.16 7.70 -3.36
N VAL A 4 6.58 7.09 -4.46
CA VAL A 4 7.79 7.45 -5.20
C VAL A 4 7.41 8.16 -6.49
N ILE A 5 7.87 9.40 -6.64
CA ILE A 5 7.72 10.22 -7.84
C ILE A 5 9.11 10.33 -8.48
N ARG A 6 9.29 9.79 -9.69
CA ARG A 6 10.64 9.64 -10.27
C ARG A 6 11.16 10.95 -10.88
N ARG A 7 12.32 11.45 -10.41
CA ARG A 7 13.28 12.28 -11.16
C ARG A 7 14.43 11.38 -11.70
N LEU A 8 15.05 11.72 -12.82
CA LEU A 8 15.98 10.85 -13.59
C LEU A 8 17.48 10.91 -13.15
N ARG A 9 18.11 9.70 -13.02
CA ARG A 9 19.56 9.24 -13.09
C ARG A 9 20.49 9.43 -11.85
N LEU A 10 21.50 8.58 -11.47
CA LEU A 10 22.48 7.62 -12.10
C LEU A 10 22.80 6.36 -11.20
N PRO A 11 23.61 5.33 -11.61
CA PRO A 11 23.43 3.89 -11.26
C PRO A 11 24.31 3.30 -10.13
N PRO A 12 24.03 2.06 -9.64
CA PRO A 12 24.74 1.43 -8.51
C PRO A 12 25.66 0.23 -8.86
N ILE A 13 26.49 -0.12 -7.87
CA ILE A 13 27.51 -1.19 -7.83
C ILE A 13 26.88 -2.55 -7.45
N SER A 14 27.51 -3.67 -7.85
CA SER A 14 27.02 -5.05 -7.74
C SER A 14 27.69 -5.89 -6.64
N VAL A 15 26.94 -6.81 -6.01
CA VAL A 15 27.35 -8.13 -5.43
C VAL A 15 26.03 -8.96 -5.39
N GLY A 16 25.85 -10.18 -5.91
CA GLY A 16 26.47 -11.49 -5.66
C GLY A 16 25.36 -12.43 -5.10
N ARG A 17 25.01 -13.53 -5.78
CA ARG A 17 23.83 -14.39 -5.53
C ARG A 17 24.13 -15.61 -4.63
N PHE A 18 23.15 -16.05 -3.85
CA PHE A 18 23.00 -17.45 -3.43
C PHE A 18 21.52 -17.88 -3.47
N GLN A 19 21.26 -19.13 -3.88
CA GLN A 19 19.95 -19.82 -3.89
C GLN A 19 19.86 -20.77 -2.69
N ASN A 20 18.64 -21.09 -2.19
CA ASN A 20 18.27 -22.49 -1.92
C ASN A 20 16.78 -22.75 -1.59
N GLN A 21 16.47 -24.06 -1.67
CA GLN A 21 15.21 -24.80 -1.80
C GLN A 21 14.31 -24.89 -0.55
N VAL A 22 13.09 -25.37 -0.80
CA VAL A 22 11.91 -25.49 0.09
C VAL A 22 11.87 -26.84 0.84
N TRP A 23 11.50 -26.83 2.14
CA TRP A 23 11.07 -28.00 2.92
C TRP A 23 10.07 -27.60 4.02
N THR A 24 9.08 -28.46 4.30
CA THR A 24 8.05 -28.31 5.36
C THR A 24 7.85 -29.59 6.19
N PRO A 25 7.77 -29.49 7.52
CA PRO A 25 7.08 -30.46 8.40
C PRO A 25 6.09 -29.80 9.41
N PRO A 26 5.29 -30.58 10.18
CA PRO A 26 3.91 -30.25 10.54
C PRO A 26 3.70 -29.44 11.84
N LEU A 27 2.54 -28.80 11.87
CA LEU A 27 1.98 -27.82 12.82
C LEU A 27 2.00 -28.23 14.31
N HIS A 28 2.45 -27.31 15.20
CA HIS A 28 1.81 -27.04 16.50
C HIS A 28 2.32 -25.75 17.17
N ALA A 29 1.38 -24.87 17.54
CA ALA A 29 1.43 -23.66 18.38
C ALA A 29 1.84 -22.30 17.76
N LEU A 30 0.86 -21.38 17.82
CA LEU A 30 0.78 -20.04 17.26
C LEU A 30 1.56 -19.03 18.13
N PHE A 31 2.24 -18.07 17.50
CA PHE A 31 3.16 -17.08 18.08
C PHE A 31 4.59 -17.60 18.35
N SER A 32 5.36 -17.71 17.25
CA SER A 32 6.81 -17.48 17.21
C SER A 32 7.69 -18.34 18.13
N THR A 33 7.61 -19.66 18.01
CA THR A 33 8.70 -20.57 18.44
C THR A 33 9.28 -21.43 17.31
N HIS A 34 8.85 -21.25 16.05
CA HIS A 34 9.39 -21.99 14.89
C HIS A 34 10.62 -21.36 14.23
N ILE A 35 11.26 -20.40 14.89
CA ILE A 35 12.66 -20.08 14.62
C ILE A 35 13.49 -20.58 15.79
N VAL A 36 13.39 -21.87 16.03
CA VAL A 36 14.46 -22.62 16.67
C VAL A 36 15.00 -23.55 15.59
N ALA A 37 15.70 -22.95 14.63
CA ALA A 37 16.73 -23.70 13.94
C ALA A 37 17.96 -23.65 14.83
N ASP A 38 18.78 -24.70 14.87
CA ASP A 38 20.09 -24.69 15.55
C ASP A 38 21.07 -23.64 14.99
N LYS A 39 20.61 -22.79 14.06
CA LYS A 39 21.33 -21.71 13.42
C LYS A 39 20.60 -20.38 13.64
N PRO A 40 21.32 -19.30 13.96
CA PRO A 40 20.73 -17.98 14.12
C PRO A 40 20.09 -17.52 12.80
N ILE A 41 18.87 -16.96 12.89
CA ILE A 41 18.22 -16.27 11.77
C ILE A 41 18.56 -14.78 11.82
N LEU A 42 18.58 -14.12 10.66
CA LEU A 42 18.59 -12.66 10.62
C LEU A 42 17.20 -12.13 10.99
N VAL A 43 17.16 -11.07 11.79
CA VAL A 43 15.90 -10.40 12.21
C VAL A 43 15.03 -10.03 11.02
N ARG A 44 15.64 -9.59 9.90
CA ARG A 44 14.90 -9.25 8.67
C ARG A 44 14.15 -10.44 8.08
N ASP A 45 14.73 -11.64 8.14
CA ASP A 45 14.14 -12.86 7.56
C ASP A 45 13.02 -13.37 8.47
N PHE A 46 13.20 -13.23 9.81
CA PHE A 46 12.12 -13.47 10.77
C PHE A 46 10.94 -12.54 10.54
N VAL A 47 11.18 -11.22 10.47
CA VAL A 47 10.12 -10.22 10.26
C VAL A 47 9.41 -10.46 8.94
N HIS A 48 10.15 -10.75 7.86
CA HIS A 48 9.57 -11.07 6.55
C HIS A 48 8.64 -12.28 6.62
N SER A 49 9.11 -13.39 7.22
CA SER A 49 8.31 -14.60 7.39
C SER A 49 7.08 -14.37 8.28
N ALA A 50 7.25 -13.69 9.42
CA ALA A 50 6.16 -13.39 10.35
C ALA A 50 5.05 -12.53 9.71
N LEU A 51 5.39 -11.65 8.77
CA LEU A 51 4.42 -10.79 8.09
C LEU A 51 3.81 -11.46 6.85
N TYR A 52 4.63 -12.13 6.03
CA TYR A 52 4.28 -12.49 4.65
C TYR A 52 4.35 -13.98 4.32
N HIS A 53 4.64 -14.87 5.27
CA HIS A 53 4.61 -16.30 5.00
C HIS A 53 3.24 -16.70 4.41
N PRO A 54 3.17 -17.46 3.29
CA PRO A 54 1.92 -17.69 2.56
C PRO A 54 0.78 -18.29 3.40
N LEU A 55 1.12 -19.09 4.41
CA LEU A 55 0.15 -19.78 5.27
C LEU A 55 0.10 -19.22 6.70
N HIS A 56 1.18 -18.58 7.14
CA HIS A 56 1.41 -18.28 8.57
C HIS A 56 1.74 -16.82 8.84
N GLY A 57 1.92 -16.03 7.78
CA GLY A 57 2.17 -14.61 7.89
C GLY A 57 0.93 -13.90 8.37
N TYR A 58 1.14 -12.82 9.12
CA TYR A 58 0.09 -11.97 9.63
C TYR A 58 -0.89 -11.53 8.53
N PHE A 59 -0.41 -11.07 7.37
CA PHE A 59 -1.27 -10.59 6.28
C PHE A 59 -1.99 -11.72 5.54
N SER A 60 -1.41 -12.93 5.51
CA SER A 60 -2.03 -14.11 4.92
C SER A 60 -3.19 -14.63 5.77
N GLN A 61 -3.03 -14.60 7.11
CA GLN A 61 -4.07 -15.05 8.05
C GLN A 61 -5.14 -14.00 8.32
N ARG A 62 -4.79 -12.71 8.20
CA ARG A 62 -5.68 -11.58 8.48
C ARG A 62 -5.82 -10.68 7.26
N PRO A 63 -6.52 -11.12 6.21
CA PRO A 63 -6.69 -10.34 4.98
C PRO A 63 -7.46 -9.01 5.22
N ARG A 64 -8.21 -8.87 6.33
CA ARG A 64 -8.90 -7.63 6.75
C ARG A 64 -8.22 -6.92 7.93
N SER A 65 -6.93 -7.15 8.13
CA SER A 65 -6.17 -6.52 9.23
C SER A 65 -6.13 -4.98 9.12
N VAL A 66 -6.09 -4.45 7.91
CA VAL A 66 -6.16 -3.02 7.63
C VAL A 66 -7.62 -2.61 7.44
N GLY A 67 -8.10 -1.72 8.30
CA GLY A 67 -9.46 -1.26 8.28
C GLY A 67 -9.77 -0.35 7.12
N VAL A 68 -10.95 -0.53 6.52
CA VAL A 68 -11.50 0.34 5.48
C VAL A 68 -12.80 0.92 6.00
N LEU A 69 -12.92 2.25 6.00
CA LEU A 69 -14.19 2.89 6.37
C LEU A 69 -15.14 2.87 5.18
N HIS A 70 -16.43 2.58 5.34
CA HIS A 70 -17.35 2.66 4.21
C HIS A 70 -17.63 4.10 3.76
N SER A 71 -17.48 5.07 4.66
CA SER A 71 -17.73 6.47 4.39
C SER A 71 -16.72 7.38 5.08
N SER A 72 -16.53 8.58 4.53
CA SER A 72 -15.71 9.62 5.15
C SER A 72 -16.31 10.10 6.46
N ILE A 73 -15.46 10.31 7.47
CA ILE A 73 -15.83 10.94 8.73
C ILE A 73 -16.30 12.38 8.45
N LYS A 74 -17.49 12.74 8.94
CA LYS A 74 -18.05 14.09 8.87
C LYS A 74 -17.51 14.93 10.02
N PHE A 75 -16.25 15.37 9.91
CA PHE A 75 -15.57 16.12 10.97
C PHE A 75 -16.31 17.39 11.43
N ASN A 76 -17.05 18.04 10.52
CA ASN A 76 -17.87 19.21 10.84
C ASN A 76 -19.07 18.91 11.76
N GLN A 77 -19.42 17.62 11.96
CA GLN A 77 -20.45 17.17 12.89
C GLN A 77 -19.87 16.74 14.25
N LEU A 78 -18.55 16.77 14.42
CA LEU A 78 -17.88 16.36 15.64
C LEU A 78 -17.48 17.58 16.47
N GLU A 79 -17.99 17.64 17.70
CA GLU A 79 -17.69 18.71 18.65
C GLU A 79 -16.33 18.48 19.34
N GLY A 80 -15.27 18.84 18.62
CA GLY A 80 -13.90 18.82 19.11
C GLY A 80 -13.33 17.43 19.38
N ARG A 81 -12.19 17.40 20.08
CA ARG A 81 -11.38 16.19 20.28
C ARG A 81 -12.14 15.07 20.98
N LYS A 82 -12.95 15.38 22.00
CA LYS A 82 -13.65 14.35 22.80
C LYS A 82 -14.70 13.62 21.97
N ALA A 83 -15.48 14.34 21.16
CA ALA A 83 -16.45 13.73 20.25
C ALA A 83 -15.75 12.84 19.21
N TYR A 84 -14.66 13.33 18.63
CA TYR A 84 -13.84 12.56 17.69
C TYR A 84 -13.29 11.25 18.30
N MET A 85 -12.70 11.32 19.50
CA MET A 85 -12.14 10.11 20.14
C MET A 85 -13.23 9.08 20.47
N ARG A 86 -14.42 9.51 20.91
CA ARG A 86 -15.56 8.59 21.12
C ARG A 86 -16.05 7.96 19.83
N TYR A 87 -16.13 8.75 18.76
CA TYR A 87 -16.53 8.27 17.45
C TYR A 87 -15.57 7.20 16.93
N LEU A 88 -14.25 7.46 17.01
CA LEU A 88 -13.24 6.46 16.64
C LEU A 88 -13.30 5.22 17.53
N ASP A 89 -13.38 5.37 18.85
CA ASP A 89 -13.48 4.24 19.77
C ASP A 89 -14.68 3.33 19.42
N ASN A 90 -15.82 3.92 19.08
CA ASN A 90 -16.98 3.15 18.62
C ASN A 90 -16.71 2.39 17.31
N ILE A 91 -16.06 3.02 16.32
CA ILE A 91 -15.65 2.33 15.09
C ILE A 91 -14.75 1.13 15.40
N TYR A 92 -13.74 1.32 16.24
CA TYR A 92 -12.81 0.24 16.59
C TYR A 92 -13.49 -0.90 17.35
N LYS A 93 -14.47 -0.61 18.22
CA LYS A 93 -15.25 -1.65 18.92
C LYS A 93 -16.20 -2.42 18.01
N GLN A 94 -16.71 -1.79 16.96
CA GLN A 94 -17.67 -2.40 16.03
C GLN A 94 -17.02 -3.26 14.95
N ASN A 95 -15.71 -3.16 14.77
CA ASN A 95 -15.00 -3.85 13.71
C ASN A 95 -13.85 -4.70 14.27
N ASP A 96 -13.72 -5.94 13.83
CA ASP A 96 -12.54 -6.78 14.12
C ASP A 96 -11.36 -6.36 13.22
N ILE A 97 -10.91 -5.12 13.41
CA ILE A 97 -9.86 -4.45 12.64
C ILE A 97 -8.69 -4.17 13.56
N SER A 98 -7.47 -4.44 13.09
CA SER A 98 -6.28 -4.19 13.89
C SER A 98 -5.90 -2.71 13.93
N TRP A 99 -6.06 -1.98 12.83
CA TRP A 99 -5.92 -0.52 12.79
C TRP A 99 -6.54 0.10 11.53
N PHE A 100 -6.88 1.39 11.60
CA PHE A 100 -7.12 2.22 10.42
C PHE A 100 -5.87 3.04 10.07
N THR A 101 -5.67 3.26 8.77
CA THR A 101 -4.60 4.16 8.30
C THR A 101 -5.09 5.62 8.26
N PRO A 102 -4.19 6.61 8.24
CA PRO A 102 -4.57 8.00 8.01
C PRO A 102 -5.35 8.21 6.71
N VAL A 103 -5.03 7.44 5.65
CA VAL A 103 -5.76 7.45 4.38
C VAL A 103 -7.24 7.17 4.61
N GLU A 104 -7.56 6.20 5.46
CA GLU A 104 -8.94 5.78 5.72
C GLU A 104 -9.66 6.74 6.66
N ILE A 105 -9.00 7.19 7.74
CA ILE A 105 -9.59 8.10 8.73
C ILE A 105 -9.88 9.48 8.10
N PHE A 106 -8.98 9.99 7.26
CA PHE A 106 -9.04 11.35 6.75
C PHE A 106 -9.45 11.44 5.27
N LYS A 107 -10.02 10.38 4.68
CA LYS A 107 -10.44 10.44 3.27
C LYS A 107 -11.55 11.47 3.01
N PRO A 108 -11.52 12.15 1.85
CA PRO A 108 -10.52 12.03 0.79
C PRO A 108 -9.27 12.93 1.01
N TRP A 109 -9.28 13.75 2.06
CA TRP A 109 -8.32 14.84 2.28
C TRP A 109 -6.86 14.39 2.37
N TYR A 110 -6.59 13.22 2.95
CA TYR A 110 -5.21 12.70 3.02
C TYR A 110 -4.63 12.44 1.61
N ALA A 111 -5.41 11.82 0.74
CA ALA A 111 -5.01 11.57 -0.65
C ALA A 111 -4.92 12.88 -1.45
N HIS A 112 -5.85 13.82 -1.21
CA HIS A 112 -5.81 15.14 -1.85
C HIS A 112 -4.55 15.93 -1.48
N ALA A 113 -4.12 15.91 -0.21
CA ALA A 113 -2.92 16.61 0.21
C ALA A 113 -1.66 16.07 -0.51
N ILE A 114 -1.59 14.75 -0.69
CA ILE A 114 -0.51 14.11 -1.46
C ILE A 114 -0.60 14.50 -2.94
N ALA A 115 -1.79 14.46 -3.52
CA ALA A 115 -2.01 14.83 -4.91
C ALA A 115 -1.64 16.30 -5.16
N GLU A 116 -1.99 17.22 -4.26
CA GLU A 116 -1.61 18.63 -4.33
C GLU A 116 -0.08 18.80 -4.30
N ALA A 117 0.60 18.07 -3.39
CA ALA A 117 2.06 18.08 -3.33
C ALA A 117 2.70 17.56 -4.63
N ILE A 118 2.14 16.50 -5.24
CA ILE A 118 2.53 16.02 -6.56
C ILE A 118 2.33 17.12 -7.61
N MET A 119 1.15 17.76 -7.63
CA MET A 119 0.79 18.81 -8.58
C MET A 119 1.70 20.03 -8.50
N ARG A 120 2.29 20.32 -7.33
CA ARG A 120 3.22 21.43 -7.16
C ARG A 120 4.66 21.12 -7.53
N THR A 121 5.06 19.86 -7.46
CA THR A 121 6.49 19.48 -7.49
C THR A 121 6.87 18.68 -8.73
N ALA A 122 5.90 18.03 -9.39
CA ALA A 122 6.15 17.21 -10.56
C ALA A 122 6.42 18.06 -11.82
N ASN A 123 7.29 17.53 -12.69
CA ASN A 123 7.51 18.09 -14.01
C ASN A 123 6.51 17.51 -15.00
N PHE A 124 5.56 18.33 -15.46
CA PHE A 124 4.52 17.92 -16.41
C PHE A 124 4.90 18.08 -17.89
N SER A 125 6.16 18.43 -18.19
CA SER A 125 6.70 18.29 -19.56
C SER A 125 6.89 16.83 -19.97
N VAL A 126 6.85 15.90 -19.01
CA VAL A 126 6.86 14.46 -19.24
C VAL A 126 5.63 13.81 -18.58
N PRO A 127 5.16 12.65 -19.07
CA PRO A 127 4.05 11.93 -18.46
C PRO A 127 4.33 11.59 -16.98
N LEU A 128 3.36 11.90 -16.11
CA LEU A 128 3.44 11.63 -14.68
C LEU A 128 3.41 10.11 -14.41
N LYS A 129 4.41 9.60 -13.69
CA LYS A 129 4.45 8.20 -13.25
C LYS A 129 4.50 8.14 -11.72
N ILE A 130 3.47 7.56 -11.12
CA ILE A 130 3.36 7.36 -9.67
C ILE A 130 3.60 5.89 -9.36
N TYR A 131 4.49 5.64 -8.39
CA TYR A 131 4.65 4.33 -7.77
C TYR A 131 4.23 4.41 -6.32
N GLU A 132 3.35 3.51 -5.89
CA GLU A 132 2.94 3.37 -4.50
C GLU A 132 3.38 2.00 -3.99
N ILE A 133 4.05 1.95 -2.84
CA ILE A 133 4.44 0.70 -2.19
C ILE A 133 3.50 0.44 -1.01
N GLY A 134 2.82 -0.71 -1.04
CA GLY A 134 1.85 -1.09 -0.03
C GLY A 134 0.61 -0.19 -0.03
N GLY A 135 -0.13 -0.21 -1.15
CA GLY A 135 -1.32 0.64 -1.36
C GLY A 135 -2.55 0.27 -0.51
N GLY A 136 -2.46 -0.81 0.28
CA GLY A 136 -3.54 -1.23 1.18
C GLY A 136 -4.82 -1.55 0.40
N SER A 137 -5.91 -0.87 0.75
CA SER A 137 -7.22 -0.99 0.09
C SER A 137 -7.30 -0.28 -1.27
N GLY A 138 -6.32 0.55 -1.63
CA GLY A 138 -6.36 1.35 -2.87
C GLY A 138 -7.11 2.67 -2.71
N THR A 139 -7.61 2.99 -1.52
CA THR A 139 -8.27 4.28 -1.22
C THR A 139 -7.36 5.46 -1.52
N CYS A 140 -6.05 5.36 -1.25
CA CYS A 140 -5.11 6.45 -1.56
C CYS A 140 -4.93 6.62 -3.06
N ALA A 141 -4.70 5.53 -3.80
CA ALA A 141 -4.58 5.55 -5.25
C ALA A 141 -5.82 6.17 -5.92
N LYS A 142 -7.01 5.71 -5.53
CA LYS A 142 -8.28 6.26 -6.01
C LYS A 142 -8.39 7.75 -5.73
N GLY A 143 -8.18 8.17 -4.47
CA GLY A 143 -8.29 9.58 -4.10
C GLY A 143 -7.27 10.50 -4.81
N ILE A 144 -6.06 10.02 -5.09
CA ILE A 144 -5.07 10.76 -5.88
C ILE A 144 -5.52 10.87 -7.35
N LEU A 145 -6.02 9.79 -7.94
CA LEU A 145 -6.51 9.78 -9.32
C LEU A 145 -7.73 10.69 -9.48
N ASP A 146 -8.71 10.63 -8.57
CA ASP A 146 -9.86 11.54 -8.50
C ASP A 146 -9.39 13.00 -8.47
N TYR A 147 -8.47 13.34 -7.55
CA TYR A 147 -7.98 14.70 -7.41
C TYR A 147 -7.28 15.21 -8.68
N ILE A 148 -6.38 14.40 -9.26
CA ILE A 148 -5.66 14.80 -10.48
C ILE A 148 -6.63 14.92 -11.66
N MET A 149 -7.60 14.02 -11.79
CA MET A 149 -8.63 14.08 -12.84
C MET A 149 -9.43 15.38 -12.78
N LEU A 150 -9.77 15.86 -11.57
CA LEU A 150 -10.59 17.04 -11.37
C LEU A 150 -9.81 18.36 -11.43
N ASN A 151 -8.53 18.36 -11.02
CA ASN A 151 -7.78 19.60 -10.78
C ASN A 151 -6.60 19.84 -11.72
N ALA A 152 -6.12 18.82 -12.45
CA ALA A 152 -5.00 18.97 -13.37
C ALA A 152 -5.48 19.29 -14.81
N PRO A 153 -4.65 19.95 -15.63
CA PRO A 153 -4.92 20.03 -17.07
C PRO A 153 -5.13 18.62 -17.65
N PRO A 154 -6.14 18.40 -18.52
CA PRO A 154 -6.51 17.06 -19.00
C PRO A 154 -5.34 16.24 -19.57
N LYS A 155 -4.35 16.90 -20.20
CA LYS A 155 -3.13 16.24 -20.71
C LYS A 155 -2.34 15.48 -19.64
N VAL A 156 -2.34 15.96 -18.39
CA VAL A 156 -1.62 15.34 -17.28
C VAL A 156 -2.31 14.02 -16.91
N TYR A 157 -3.60 14.06 -16.59
CA TYR A 157 -4.38 12.87 -16.25
C TYR A 157 -4.44 11.87 -17.43
N ASN A 158 -4.57 12.36 -18.66
CA ASN A 158 -4.65 11.48 -19.82
C ASN A 158 -3.34 10.72 -20.11
N SER A 159 -2.19 11.29 -19.78
CA SER A 159 -0.89 10.66 -20.02
C SER A 159 -0.29 9.94 -18.79
N MET A 160 -0.85 10.14 -17.60
CA MET A 160 -0.26 9.57 -16.38
C MET A 160 -0.43 8.05 -16.25
N THR A 161 0.43 7.45 -15.43
CA THR A 161 0.30 6.06 -14.99
C THR A 161 0.50 5.96 -13.48
N TYR A 162 -0.31 5.15 -12.82
CA TYR A 162 -0.23 4.82 -11.41
C TYR A 162 0.04 3.33 -11.26
N THR A 163 1.15 2.98 -10.61
CA THR A 163 1.52 1.60 -10.34
C THR A 163 1.59 1.38 -8.84
N SER A 164 0.73 0.52 -8.32
CA SER A 164 0.87 0.01 -6.96
C SER A 164 1.75 -1.25 -6.97
N VAL A 165 2.69 -1.34 -6.04
CA VAL A 165 3.50 -2.53 -5.77
C VAL A 165 3.03 -3.08 -4.44
N GLU A 166 2.36 -4.23 -4.50
CA GLU A 166 1.69 -4.86 -3.37
C GLU A 166 2.13 -6.32 -3.28
N ILE A 167 2.57 -6.76 -2.11
CA ILE A 167 3.06 -8.13 -1.91
C ILE A 167 1.89 -9.10 -1.66
N SER A 168 0.78 -8.62 -1.11
CA SER A 168 -0.39 -9.43 -0.79
C SER A 168 -1.34 -9.56 -1.99
N PRO A 169 -1.60 -10.77 -2.51
CA PRO A 169 -2.54 -10.98 -3.61
C PRO A 169 -3.97 -10.53 -3.29
N SER A 170 -4.42 -10.70 -2.04
CA SER A 170 -5.76 -10.29 -1.61
C SER A 170 -5.93 -8.77 -1.61
N LEU A 171 -4.95 -8.03 -1.08
CA LEU A 171 -4.97 -6.56 -1.14
C LEU A 171 -4.81 -6.05 -2.57
N ALA A 172 -4.03 -6.74 -3.40
CA ALA A 172 -3.90 -6.40 -4.81
C ALA A 172 -5.24 -6.48 -5.56
N GLU A 173 -6.10 -7.45 -5.24
CA GLU A 173 -7.44 -7.54 -5.81
C GLU A 173 -8.35 -6.41 -5.30
N VAL A 174 -8.38 -6.18 -3.99
CA VAL A 174 -9.17 -5.08 -3.36
C VAL A 174 -8.82 -3.72 -3.96
N GLN A 175 -7.54 -3.49 -4.27
CA GLN A 175 -7.10 -2.27 -4.95
C GLN A 175 -7.69 -2.13 -6.36
N ARG A 176 -7.73 -3.23 -7.14
CA ARG A 176 -8.33 -3.20 -8.49
C ARG A 176 -9.82 -2.94 -8.42
N GLU A 177 -10.52 -3.55 -7.48
CA GLU A 177 -11.94 -3.32 -7.25
C GLU A 177 -12.20 -1.85 -6.86
N THR A 178 -11.51 -1.36 -5.82
CA THR A 178 -11.68 0.00 -5.29
C THR A 178 -11.39 1.07 -6.34
N VAL A 179 -10.28 0.96 -7.06
CA VAL A 179 -9.93 1.93 -8.11
C VAL A 179 -10.83 1.75 -9.34
N GLY A 180 -11.25 0.51 -9.63
CA GLY A 180 -12.12 0.15 -10.74
C GLY A 180 -13.56 0.66 -10.62
N GLU A 181 -14.00 1.08 -9.44
CA GLU A 181 -15.27 1.80 -9.23
C GLU A 181 -15.40 3.03 -10.15
N VAL A 182 -14.27 3.64 -10.53
CA VAL A 182 -14.21 4.77 -11.45
C VAL A 182 -13.61 4.30 -12.78
N ARG A 183 -14.46 4.13 -13.80
CA ARG A 183 -14.07 3.55 -15.10
C ARG A 183 -12.89 4.24 -15.78
N SER A 184 -12.77 5.57 -15.63
CA SER A 184 -11.67 6.35 -16.21
C SER A 184 -10.31 6.09 -15.55
N HIS A 185 -10.28 5.48 -14.36
CA HIS A 185 -9.06 5.13 -13.64
C HIS A 185 -8.47 3.80 -14.09
N ILE A 186 -9.29 2.87 -14.59
CA ILE A 186 -8.87 1.52 -15.02
C ILE A 186 -7.63 1.56 -15.95
N PRO A 187 -7.58 2.36 -17.03
CA PRO A 187 -6.41 2.40 -17.90
C PRO A 187 -5.21 3.13 -17.30
N LYS A 188 -5.36 3.82 -16.16
CA LYS A 188 -4.30 4.57 -15.47
C LYS A 188 -3.65 3.76 -14.37
N PHE A 189 -4.38 2.81 -13.78
CA PHE A 189 -3.97 2.09 -12.59
C PHE A 189 -3.59 0.65 -12.90
N ARG A 190 -2.50 0.18 -12.31
CA ARG A 190 -2.15 -1.24 -12.29
C ARG A 190 -1.54 -1.62 -10.96
N VAL A 191 -1.75 -2.89 -10.58
CA VAL A 191 -1.10 -3.48 -9.40
C VAL A 191 -0.08 -4.51 -9.86
N GLU A 192 1.16 -4.33 -9.43
CA GLU A 192 2.21 -5.34 -9.51
C GLU A 192 2.21 -6.15 -8.21
N CYS A 193 1.70 -7.39 -8.27
CA CYS A 193 1.67 -8.28 -7.11
C CYS A 193 3.05 -8.90 -6.86
N ARG A 194 3.91 -8.21 -6.11
CA ARG A 194 5.29 -8.63 -5.82
C ARG A 194 5.86 -7.95 -4.58
N ASP A 195 6.94 -8.52 -4.06
CA ASP A 195 7.75 -7.88 -3.02
C ASP A 195 8.49 -6.65 -3.58
N ALA A 196 8.28 -5.49 -2.94
CA ALA A 196 8.97 -4.26 -3.29
C ALA A 196 10.48 -4.32 -2.97
N ALA A 197 10.92 -5.19 -2.06
CA ALA A 197 12.33 -5.43 -1.77
C ALA A 197 13.01 -6.28 -2.85
N ASP A 198 12.26 -6.96 -3.73
CA ASP A 198 12.85 -7.70 -4.85
C ASP A 198 13.35 -6.74 -5.94
N ARG A 199 14.66 -6.54 -5.97
CA ARG A 199 15.34 -5.69 -6.95
C ARG A 199 15.06 -6.08 -8.41
N ARG A 200 14.76 -7.36 -8.69
CA ARG A 200 14.45 -7.83 -10.05
C ARG A 200 13.20 -7.17 -10.62
N GLY A 201 12.23 -6.85 -9.75
CA GLY A 201 10.98 -6.19 -10.14
C GLY A 201 11.13 -4.73 -10.56
N TRP A 202 12.29 -4.12 -10.30
CA TRP A 202 12.56 -2.72 -10.65
C TRP A 202 13.43 -2.58 -11.91
N GLY A 203 13.87 -3.66 -12.57
CA GLY A 203 14.75 -3.57 -13.74
C GLY A 203 16.01 -2.72 -13.51
N ARG A 204 16.60 -2.14 -14.57
CA ARG A 204 17.63 -1.08 -14.47
C ARG A 204 17.00 0.29 -14.11
N LEU A 205 15.90 0.31 -13.37
CA LEU A 205 15.26 1.56 -12.94
C LEU A 205 15.91 2.17 -11.68
N LEU A 206 16.88 1.46 -11.09
CA LEU A 206 17.84 1.96 -10.10
C LEU A 206 19.23 2.07 -10.72
#